data_AF-A0A957JRG0-F1
#
_entry.id   AF-A0A957JRG0-F1
#
_cell.length_a   1.000
_cell.length_b   1.000
_cell.length_c   1.000
_cell.angle_alpha   90.00
_cell.angle_beta   90.00
_cell.angle_gamma   90.00
#
_symmetry.space_group_name_H-M   'P 1'
#
loop_
_entity.id
_entity.type
_entity.pdbx_description
1 polymer ?
#
loop_
_entity_poly.entity_id
_entity_poly.type
_entity_poly.pdbx_seq_one_letter_code
_entity_poly.pdbx_strand_id
1 'polypeptide(L)'
;MDLLFDALNRSADGAYVIDADQRIVFWNAAAERMLGYGSAEVIGRPCHEVLQGRDDNNNVWCRLRCKVAVRSSKGDAVDTFTVCAQSSQGTPRWINVSILPFPVTTESGARLVVHLFRDGTVQKQQEALSNQILMAVQTLQLPVAGNPVPPVVAASQHDVMLTHRELQVLDLLARGMNTTAVAESLSISVSTTRNHIQNIFQKLQVHSRAQAVAYAFEHGLVSHQ
;
A
#
# COMPACT_ATOMS: atom_id res chain seq x y z
N MET A 1 -11.32 9.12 -25.98
CA MET A 1 -11.37 9.48 -24.54
C MET A 1 -12.63 8.92 -23.89
N ASP A 2 -13.77 9.00 -24.59
CA ASP A 2 -15.08 8.54 -24.11
C ASP A 2 -15.14 7.07 -23.69
N LEU A 3 -14.56 6.15 -24.47
CA LEU A 3 -14.53 4.71 -24.14
C LEU A 3 -13.88 4.39 -22.78
N LEU A 4 -12.84 5.14 -22.39
CA LEU A 4 -12.17 4.94 -21.10
C LEU A 4 -13.08 5.43 -19.95
N PHE A 5 -13.62 6.64 -20.08
CA PHE A 5 -14.47 7.20 -19.05
C PHE A 5 -15.79 6.41 -18.91
N ASP A 6 -16.34 5.91 -20.00
CA ASP A 6 -17.50 5.02 -19.98
C ASP A 6 -17.21 3.71 -19.24
N ALA A 7 -16.02 3.11 -19.49
CA ALA A 7 -15.59 1.91 -18.79
C ALA A 7 -15.41 2.17 -17.28
N LEU A 8 -14.78 3.30 -16.91
CA LEU A 8 -14.61 3.69 -15.51
C LEU A 8 -15.95 3.99 -14.84
N ASN A 9 -16.91 4.57 -15.56
CA ASN A 9 -18.22 4.92 -15.03
C ASN A 9 -19.07 3.67 -14.73
N ARG A 10 -18.89 2.60 -15.50
CA ARG A 10 -19.55 1.31 -15.31
C ARG A 10 -18.83 0.40 -14.30
N SER A 11 -17.65 0.79 -13.82
CA SER A 11 -16.88 -0.01 -12.86
C SER A 11 -17.57 -0.08 -11.50
N ALA A 12 -17.46 -1.24 -10.84
CA ALA A 12 -17.84 -1.39 -9.42
C ALA A 12 -16.80 -0.75 -8.48
N ASP A 13 -15.56 -0.61 -8.95
CA ASP A 13 -14.48 0.07 -8.23
C ASP A 13 -14.71 1.58 -8.26
N GLY A 14 -14.38 2.26 -7.16
CA GLY A 14 -14.33 3.71 -7.12
C GLY A 14 -13.26 4.20 -8.10
N ALA A 15 -13.58 5.21 -8.89
CA ALA A 15 -12.65 5.76 -9.87
C ALA A 15 -12.66 7.28 -9.83
N TYR A 16 -11.47 7.87 -9.82
CA TYR A 16 -11.29 9.30 -10.06
C TYR A 16 -10.06 9.56 -10.93
N VAL A 17 -10.08 10.67 -11.65
CA VAL A 17 -8.97 11.08 -12.52
C VAL A 17 -8.53 12.46 -12.13
N ILE A 18 -7.22 12.70 -12.15
CA ILE A 18 -6.65 14.03 -11.94
C ILE A 18 -5.86 14.51 -13.15
N ASP A 19 -5.80 15.82 -13.32
CA ASP A 19 -4.93 16.49 -14.28
C ASP A 19 -3.50 16.73 -13.74
N ALA A 20 -2.68 17.44 -14.51
CA ALA A 20 -1.31 17.80 -14.15
C ALA A 20 -1.22 18.69 -12.89
N ASP A 21 -2.26 19.47 -12.61
CA ASP A 21 -2.37 20.35 -11.44
C ASP A 21 -2.97 19.63 -10.21
N GLN A 22 -3.19 18.30 -10.32
CA GLN A 22 -3.82 17.46 -9.30
C GLN A 22 -5.27 17.84 -8.99
N ARG A 23 -5.97 18.46 -9.95
CA ARG A 23 -7.40 18.71 -9.86
C ARG A 23 -8.19 17.52 -10.37
N ILE A 24 -9.26 17.18 -9.68
CA ILE A 24 -10.13 16.07 -10.06
C ILE A 24 -10.89 16.46 -11.33
N VAL A 25 -10.75 15.67 -12.40
CA VAL A 25 -11.45 15.89 -13.68
C VAL A 25 -12.47 14.79 -13.98
N PHE A 26 -12.50 13.72 -13.18
CA PHE A 26 -13.48 12.66 -13.27
C PHE A 26 -13.73 12.04 -11.90
N TRP A 27 -14.97 11.63 -11.64
CA TRP A 27 -15.42 10.98 -10.43
C TRP A 27 -16.63 10.10 -10.73
N ASN A 28 -16.54 8.78 -10.52
CA ASN A 28 -17.64 7.86 -10.86
C ASN A 28 -18.65 7.65 -9.72
N ALA A 29 -19.80 7.06 -10.04
CA ALA A 29 -20.86 6.76 -9.08
C ALA A 29 -20.41 5.83 -7.93
N ALA A 30 -19.43 4.95 -8.17
CA ALA A 30 -18.87 4.10 -7.11
C ALA A 30 -18.08 4.94 -6.09
N ALA A 31 -17.30 5.92 -6.55
CA ALA A 31 -16.59 6.84 -5.69
C ALA A 31 -17.56 7.72 -4.87
N GLU A 32 -18.67 8.17 -5.47
CA GLU A 32 -19.72 8.88 -4.75
C GLU A 32 -20.31 8.04 -3.61
N ARG A 33 -20.59 6.76 -3.86
CA ARG A 33 -21.10 5.85 -2.82
C ARG A 33 -20.10 5.58 -1.70
N MET A 34 -18.82 5.37 -2.05
CA MET A 34 -17.79 5.00 -1.09
C MET A 34 -17.33 6.16 -0.21
N LEU A 35 -17.21 7.36 -0.78
CA LEU A 35 -16.65 8.54 -0.10
C LEU A 35 -17.71 9.62 0.20
N GLY A 36 -18.92 9.50 -0.34
CA GLY A 36 -20.05 10.38 -0.02
C GLY A 36 -20.02 11.74 -0.69
N TYR A 37 -19.03 12.04 -1.54
CA TYR A 37 -18.96 13.27 -2.32
C TYR A 37 -19.63 13.06 -3.68
N GLY A 38 -20.53 13.97 -4.06
CA GLY A 38 -21.03 14.05 -5.42
C GLY A 38 -19.96 14.55 -6.40
N SER A 39 -19.98 14.02 -7.62
CA SER A 39 -19.05 14.39 -8.70
C SER A 39 -19.01 15.90 -8.92
N ALA A 40 -20.17 16.57 -9.02
CA ALA A 40 -20.24 18.02 -9.19
C ALA A 40 -19.57 18.83 -8.06
N GLU A 41 -19.44 18.25 -6.86
CA GLU A 41 -18.84 18.92 -5.69
C GLU A 41 -17.31 18.81 -5.65
N VAL A 42 -16.73 17.86 -6.40
CA VAL A 42 -15.30 17.53 -6.36
C VAL A 42 -14.58 17.84 -7.65
N ILE A 43 -15.27 17.84 -8.79
CA ILE A 43 -14.68 18.20 -10.07
C ILE A 43 -14.10 19.61 -10.02
N GLY A 44 -12.87 19.75 -10.52
CA GLY A 44 -12.08 20.98 -10.48
C GLY A 44 -11.34 21.22 -9.16
N ARG A 45 -11.64 20.51 -8.08
CA ARG A 45 -10.96 20.70 -6.79
C ARG A 45 -9.66 19.87 -6.71
N PRO A 46 -8.66 20.35 -5.95
CA PRO A 46 -7.45 19.58 -5.70
C PRO A 46 -7.76 18.28 -4.95
N CYS A 47 -7.23 17.15 -5.43
CA CYS A 47 -7.54 15.84 -4.84
C CYS A 47 -7.12 15.73 -3.36
N HIS A 48 -6.08 16.46 -2.94
CA HIS A 48 -5.60 16.42 -1.55
C HIS A 48 -6.52 17.15 -0.57
N GLU A 49 -7.30 18.14 -1.03
CA GLU A 49 -8.31 18.82 -0.20
C GLU A 49 -9.58 17.99 -0.06
N VAL A 50 -9.92 17.20 -1.08
CA VAL A 50 -11.08 16.30 -1.05
C VAL A 50 -10.76 15.05 -0.23
N LEU A 51 -9.71 14.31 -0.61
CA LEU A 51 -9.41 13.01 0.00
C LEU A 51 -8.75 13.14 1.36
N GLN A 52 -7.95 14.18 1.58
CA GLN A 52 -7.20 14.42 2.83
C GLN A 52 -6.51 13.15 3.38
N GLY A 53 -5.98 12.34 2.45
CA GLY A 53 -5.53 10.98 2.73
C GLY A 53 -4.39 10.90 3.74
N ARG A 54 -4.46 9.89 4.61
CA ARG A 54 -3.44 9.57 5.63
C ARG A 54 -2.99 8.12 5.56
N ASP A 55 -1.76 7.86 6.00
CA ASP A 55 -1.24 6.49 6.13
C ASP A 55 -1.66 5.83 7.46
N ASP A 56 -1.24 4.57 7.67
CA ASP A 56 -1.49 3.79 8.89
C ASP A 56 -0.99 4.47 10.18
N ASN A 57 0.00 5.36 10.07
CA ASN A 57 0.57 6.11 11.19
C ASN A 57 -0.03 7.51 11.33
N ASN A 58 -1.14 7.78 10.64
CA ASN A 58 -1.82 9.08 10.61
C ASN A 58 -1.00 10.23 9.97
N ASN A 59 0.09 9.92 9.27
CA ASN A 59 0.86 10.91 8.53
C ASN A 59 0.11 11.35 7.26
N VAL A 60 0.35 12.60 6.83
CA VAL A 60 -0.24 13.14 5.61
C VAL A 60 0.30 12.41 4.39
N TRP A 61 -0.57 11.69 3.69
CA TRP A 61 -0.27 11.02 2.42
C TRP A 61 -0.60 11.91 1.23
N CYS A 62 -1.81 12.48 1.23
CA CYS A 62 -2.28 13.37 0.18
C CYS A 62 -1.80 14.80 0.43
N ARG A 63 -1.01 15.32 -0.51
CA ARG A 63 -0.52 16.70 -0.53
C ARG A 63 -0.28 17.14 -1.96
N LEU A 64 -0.20 18.44 -2.20
CA LEU A 64 0.26 18.96 -3.48
C LEU A 64 1.64 18.39 -3.82
N ARG A 65 1.77 17.84 -5.02
CA ARG A 65 2.95 17.11 -5.53
C ARG A 65 3.27 15.88 -4.68
N CYS A 66 2.26 15.05 -4.40
CA CYS A 66 2.43 13.76 -3.75
C CYS A 66 3.28 12.80 -4.59
N LYS A 67 3.77 11.71 -3.96
CA LYS A 67 4.61 10.70 -4.61
C LYS A 67 3.92 10.09 -5.84
N VAL A 68 2.60 9.93 -5.78
CA VAL A 68 1.78 9.37 -6.87
C VAL A 68 1.78 10.31 -8.07
N ALA A 69 1.45 11.59 -7.88
CA ALA A 69 1.41 12.58 -8.94
C ALA A 69 2.78 12.79 -9.59
N VAL A 70 3.85 12.84 -8.79
CA VAL A 70 5.22 13.02 -9.29
C VAL A 70 5.72 11.82 -10.09
N ARG A 71 5.38 10.59 -9.68
CA ARG A 71 5.77 9.37 -10.41
C ARG A 71 4.96 9.22 -11.69
N SER A 72 3.64 9.39 -11.59
CA SER A 72 2.75 9.28 -12.74
C SER A 72 3.04 10.32 -13.81
N SER A 73 3.42 11.55 -13.42
CA SER A 73 3.81 12.59 -14.39
C SER A 73 5.09 12.26 -15.15
N LYS A 74 5.97 11.42 -14.58
CA LYS A 74 7.17 10.88 -15.24
C LYS A 74 6.90 9.62 -16.07
N GLY A 75 5.69 9.06 -16.00
CA GLY A 75 5.36 7.75 -16.59
C GLY A 75 5.86 6.57 -15.77
N ASP A 76 6.29 6.80 -14.53
CA ASP A 76 6.70 5.72 -13.64
C ASP A 76 5.47 4.98 -13.12
N ALA A 77 5.51 3.66 -13.12
CA ALA A 77 4.52 2.84 -12.43
C ALA A 77 4.48 3.19 -10.93
N VAL A 78 3.28 3.18 -10.36
CA VAL A 78 3.03 3.38 -8.93
C VAL A 78 2.46 2.09 -8.37
N ASP A 79 3.12 1.53 -7.36
CA ASP A 79 2.64 0.33 -6.66
C ASP A 79 1.27 0.61 -6.03
N THR A 80 0.42 -0.41 -5.88
CA THR A 80 -0.86 -0.27 -5.18
C THR A 80 -0.62 0.08 -3.70
N PHE A 81 -1.39 1.01 -3.16
CA PHE A 81 -1.23 1.50 -1.78
C PHE A 81 -2.58 1.67 -1.08
N THR A 82 -2.58 1.61 0.24
CA THR A 82 -3.78 1.85 1.06
C THR A 82 -3.67 3.21 1.73
N VAL A 83 -4.75 3.99 1.69
CA VAL A 83 -4.83 5.32 2.29
C VAL A 83 -6.16 5.50 3.01
N CYS A 84 -6.14 6.16 4.17
CA CYS A 84 -7.32 6.58 4.89
C CYS A 84 -7.78 7.93 4.35
N ALA A 85 -8.82 7.93 3.52
CA ALA A 85 -9.45 9.14 2.99
C ALA A 85 -10.56 9.63 3.91
N GLN A 86 -10.83 10.94 3.93
CA GLN A 86 -12.06 11.47 4.52
C GLN A 86 -13.23 11.30 3.55
N SER A 87 -14.38 10.94 4.11
CA SER A 87 -15.67 11.06 3.44
C SER A 87 -16.27 12.47 3.60
N SER A 88 -17.30 12.79 2.82
CA SER A 88 -18.04 14.05 2.92
C SER A 88 -18.63 14.33 4.31
N GLN A 89 -18.93 13.28 5.06
CA GLN A 89 -19.43 13.35 6.44
C GLN A 89 -18.30 13.41 7.49
N GLY A 90 -17.04 13.51 7.08
CA GLY A 90 -15.87 13.51 7.96
C GLY A 90 -15.47 12.15 8.51
N THR A 91 -16.20 11.07 8.19
CA THR A 91 -15.84 9.71 8.63
C THR A 91 -14.63 9.19 7.84
N PRO A 92 -13.63 8.58 8.51
CA PRO A 92 -12.47 8.00 7.83
C PRO A 92 -12.85 6.73 7.06
N ARG A 93 -12.33 6.59 5.84
CA ARG A 93 -12.53 5.45 4.95
C ARG A 93 -11.20 4.94 4.43
N TRP A 94 -10.90 3.68 4.69
CA TRP A 94 -9.70 3.06 4.13
C TRP A 94 -9.99 2.65 2.70
N ILE A 95 -9.18 3.12 1.76
CA ILE A 95 -9.28 2.76 0.36
C ILE A 95 -7.96 2.19 -0.13
N ASN A 96 -8.03 1.07 -0.84
CA ASN A 96 -6.90 0.47 -1.55
C ASN A 96 -6.89 1.02 -2.97
N VAL A 97 -5.83 1.72 -3.35
CA VAL A 97 -5.73 2.52 -4.56
C VAL A 97 -4.68 1.94 -5.50
N SER A 98 -5.08 1.72 -6.75
CA SER A 98 -4.22 1.34 -7.87
C SER A 98 -4.23 2.45 -8.92
N ILE A 99 -3.08 2.69 -9.55
CA ILE A 99 -2.91 3.70 -10.59
C ILE A 99 -2.78 3.00 -11.94
N LEU A 100 -3.57 3.43 -12.93
CA LEU A 100 -3.42 2.88 -14.27
C LEU A 100 -2.11 3.40 -14.89
N PRO A 101 -1.22 2.51 -15.38
CA PRO A 101 0.14 2.87 -15.80
C PRO A 101 0.20 3.50 -17.19
N PHE A 102 -0.91 3.55 -17.92
CA PHE A 102 -0.93 4.10 -19.28
C PHE A 102 -1.19 5.61 -19.23
N PRO A 103 -0.38 6.42 -19.95
CA PRO A 103 -0.61 7.86 -20.03
C PRO A 103 -1.90 8.12 -20.81
N VAL A 104 -2.94 8.58 -20.14
CA VAL A 104 -4.13 9.09 -20.79
C VAL A 104 -3.85 10.54 -21.11
N THR A 105 -3.70 10.87 -22.39
CA THR A 105 -3.53 12.24 -22.84
C THR A 105 -4.85 12.80 -23.34
N THR A 106 -5.17 14.04 -22.95
CA THR A 106 -6.27 14.78 -23.59
C THR A 106 -5.93 15.10 -25.04
N GLU A 107 -6.90 15.59 -25.82
CA GLU A 107 -6.64 16.14 -27.17
C GLU A 107 -5.64 17.30 -27.13
N SER A 108 -5.63 18.07 -26.03
CA SER A 108 -4.66 19.12 -25.75
C SER A 108 -3.28 18.63 -25.28
N GLY A 109 -3.07 17.31 -25.18
CA GLY A 109 -1.82 16.69 -24.75
C GLY A 109 -1.59 16.66 -23.23
N ALA A 110 -2.56 17.07 -22.42
CA ALA A 110 -2.45 17.04 -20.97
C ALA A 110 -2.49 15.60 -20.44
N ARG A 111 -1.54 15.24 -19.57
CA ARG A 111 -1.47 13.92 -18.94
C ARG A 111 -2.48 13.81 -17.80
N LEU A 112 -3.29 12.78 -17.83
CA LEU A 112 -4.25 12.43 -16.80
C LEU A 112 -3.78 11.21 -16.02
N VAL A 113 -4.08 11.19 -14.73
CA VAL A 113 -3.74 10.09 -13.82
C VAL A 113 -5.02 9.44 -13.32
N VAL A 114 -5.26 8.19 -13.73
CA VAL A 114 -6.47 7.44 -13.36
C VAL A 114 -6.21 6.64 -12.09
N HIS A 115 -7.00 6.91 -11.07
CA HIS A 115 -7.00 6.23 -9.79
C HIS A 115 -8.22 5.32 -9.72
N LEU A 116 -7.98 4.03 -9.51
CA LEU A 116 -9.00 3.04 -9.17
C LEU A 116 -8.85 2.69 -7.70
N PHE A 117 -9.95 2.53 -6.99
CA PHE A 117 -9.89 2.19 -5.59
C PHE A 117 -11.05 1.31 -5.11
N ARG A 118 -10.76 0.54 -4.06
CA ARG A 118 -11.71 -0.34 -3.38
C ARG A 118 -11.80 0.03 -1.91
N ASP A 119 -12.96 -0.18 -1.31
CA ASP A 119 -13.13 -0.04 0.13
C ASP A 119 -12.36 -1.16 0.86
N GLY A 120 -11.40 -0.75 1.68
CA GLY A 120 -10.60 -1.62 2.54
C GLY A 120 -10.94 -1.45 4.03
N THR A 121 -11.99 -0.70 4.37
CA THR A 121 -12.34 -0.35 5.75
C THR A 121 -12.60 -1.58 6.60
N VAL A 122 -13.41 -2.52 6.10
CA VAL A 122 -13.72 -3.78 6.81
C VAL A 122 -12.45 -4.60 7.02
N GLN A 123 -11.61 -4.69 5.98
CA GLN A 123 -10.36 -5.44 6.04
C GLN A 123 -9.40 -4.86 7.09
N LYS A 124 -9.25 -3.52 7.10
CA LYS A 124 -8.44 -2.81 8.10
C LYS A 124 -8.98 -2.94 9.52
N GLN A 125 -10.30 -2.94 9.70
CA GLN A 125 -10.93 -3.17 11.02
C GLN A 125 -10.68 -4.60 11.52
N GLN A 126 -10.76 -5.59 10.64
CA GLN A 126 -10.46 -6.99 10.98
C GLN A 126 -8.98 -7.18 11.34
N GLU A 127 -8.06 -6.61 10.57
CA GLU A 127 -6.63 -6.61 10.88
C GLU A 127 -6.35 -5.97 12.25
N ALA A 128 -6.93 -4.80 12.52
CA ALA A 128 -6.77 -4.10 13.79
C ALA A 128 -7.32 -4.90 14.98
N LEU A 129 -8.52 -5.46 14.84
CA LEU A 129 -9.13 -6.29 15.88
C LEU A 129 -8.31 -7.56 16.12
N SER A 130 -7.85 -8.24 15.07
CA SER A 130 -7.00 -9.42 15.17
C SER A 130 -5.70 -9.11 15.91
N ASN A 131 -5.05 -8.00 15.58
CA ASN A 131 -3.83 -7.57 16.25
C ASN A 131 -4.07 -7.23 17.72
N GLN A 132 -5.20 -6.58 18.04
CA GLN A 132 -5.59 -6.30 19.43
C GLN A 132 -5.87 -7.57 20.23
N ILE A 133 -6.59 -8.54 19.66
CA ILE A 133 -6.84 -9.83 20.30
C ILE A 133 -5.52 -10.56 20.56
N LEU A 134 -4.62 -10.60 19.57
CA LEU A 134 -3.31 -11.23 19.73
C LEU A 134 -2.51 -10.59 20.87
N MET A 135 -2.45 -9.26 20.91
CA MET A 135 -1.78 -8.52 21.99
C MET A 135 -2.41 -8.79 23.37
N ALA A 136 -3.75 -8.85 23.44
CA ALA A 136 -4.45 -9.12 24.68
C ALA A 136 -4.21 -10.55 25.19
N VAL A 137 -4.23 -11.56 24.31
CA VAL A 137 -3.94 -12.96 24.64
C VAL A 137 -2.49 -13.09 25.14
N GLN A 138 -1.53 -12.43 24.51
CA GLN A 138 -0.13 -12.41 24.94
C GLN A 138 0.04 -11.78 26.33
N THR A 139 -0.73 -10.73 26.64
CA THR A 139 -0.64 -10.00 27.92
C THR A 139 -1.27 -10.79 29.09
N LEU A 140 -2.31 -11.59 28.82
CA LEU A 140 -3.08 -12.28 29.88
C LEU A 140 -2.49 -13.63 30.33
N GLN A 141 -1.44 -14.16 29.68
CA GLN A 141 -0.85 -15.49 29.98
C GLN A 141 -1.91 -16.58 30.24
N LEU A 142 -3.03 -16.58 29.50
CA LEU A 142 -4.09 -17.56 29.71
C LEU A 142 -3.55 -18.96 29.39
N PRO A 143 -3.64 -19.94 30.31
CA PRO A 143 -3.21 -21.29 30.04
C PRO A 143 -4.15 -21.89 28.98
N VAL A 144 -3.64 -22.07 27.77
CA VAL A 144 -4.27 -22.93 26.77
C VAL A 144 -4.21 -24.34 27.36
N ALA A 145 -5.34 -24.84 27.86
CA ALA A 145 -5.45 -26.18 28.42
C ALA A 145 -5.23 -27.21 27.29
N GLY A 146 -3.97 -27.58 27.08
CA GLY A 146 -3.56 -28.54 26.08
C GLY A 146 -3.83 -29.97 26.53
N ASN A 147 -4.40 -30.78 25.64
CA ASN A 147 -3.96 -32.17 25.54
C ASN A 147 -2.58 -32.17 24.86
N PRO A 148 -1.59 -32.89 25.40
CA PRO A 148 -0.22 -32.82 24.90
C PRO A 148 -0.11 -33.57 23.57
N VAL A 149 0.06 -32.82 22.49
CA VAL A 149 0.64 -33.33 21.24
C VAL A 149 2.17 -33.41 21.47
N PRO A 150 2.82 -34.55 21.16
CA PRO A 150 4.24 -34.76 21.47
C PRO A 150 5.14 -33.74 20.75
N PRO A 151 6.35 -33.49 21.29
CA PRO A 151 7.15 -32.33 20.92
C PRO A 151 7.82 -32.56 19.56
N VAL A 152 7.35 -31.86 18.53
CA VAL A 152 8.17 -31.59 17.35
C VAL A 152 9.09 -30.43 17.72
N VAL A 153 10.33 -30.82 18.03
CA VAL A 153 11.61 -30.09 18.05
C VAL A 153 11.51 -28.56 17.91
N ALA A 154 11.92 -27.89 18.99
CA ALA A 154 11.92 -26.45 19.18
C ALA A 154 13.05 -25.69 18.44
N ALA A 155 12.72 -24.42 18.13
CA ALA A 155 13.54 -23.23 17.82
C ALA A 155 13.12 -22.64 16.45
N SER A 156 12.68 -21.40 16.28
CA SER A 156 12.67 -20.17 17.10
C SER A 156 11.57 -19.24 16.55
N GLN A 157 10.60 -18.86 17.37
CA GLN A 157 9.44 -18.04 16.97
C GLN A 157 9.71 -16.54 17.22
N HIS A 158 10.05 -15.82 16.15
CA HIS A 158 9.73 -14.39 16.04
C HIS A 158 8.93 -14.23 14.77
N ASP A 159 7.60 -14.21 14.92
CA ASP A 159 6.64 -14.23 13.82
C ASP A 159 6.50 -12.84 13.20
N VAL A 160 7.60 -12.33 12.64
CA VAL A 160 7.53 -11.22 11.69
C VAL A 160 7.04 -11.82 10.37
N MET A 161 5.74 -11.75 10.13
CA MET A 161 5.10 -12.18 8.88
C MET A 161 5.50 -11.26 7.71
N LEU A 162 6.71 -11.48 7.21
CA LEU A 162 7.14 -10.98 5.91
C LEU A 162 6.36 -11.72 4.83
N THR A 163 5.86 -10.98 3.85
CA THR A 163 5.25 -11.56 2.66
C THR A 163 6.29 -12.36 1.88
N HIS A 164 5.83 -13.30 1.04
CA HIS A 164 6.72 -14.10 0.19
C HIS A 164 7.69 -13.22 -0.63
N ARG A 165 7.21 -12.06 -1.10
CA ARG A 165 8.04 -11.12 -1.87
C ARG A 165 9.08 -10.40 -1.02
N GLU A 166 8.74 -10.04 0.21
CA GLU A 166 9.68 -9.44 1.16
C GLU A 166 10.76 -10.43 1.59
N LEU A 167 10.43 -11.71 1.77
CA LEU A 167 11.41 -12.77 2.02
C LEU A 167 12.37 -12.95 0.85
N GLN A 168 11.88 -12.98 -0.39
CA GLN A 168 12.73 -13.03 -1.59
C GLN A 168 13.69 -11.84 -1.67
N VAL A 169 13.20 -10.63 -1.38
CA VAL A 169 14.03 -9.43 -1.35
C VAL A 169 15.08 -9.53 -0.23
N LEU A 170 14.67 -9.93 0.98
CA LEU A 170 15.56 -10.08 2.13
C LEU A 170 16.68 -11.11 1.89
N ASP A 171 16.37 -12.24 1.24
CA ASP A 171 17.33 -13.27 0.83
C ASP A 171 18.38 -12.70 -0.14
N LEU A 172 17.96 -11.98 -1.18
CA LEU A 172 18.90 -11.36 -2.11
C LEU A 172 19.76 -10.27 -1.45
N LEU A 173 19.21 -9.54 -0.47
CA LEU A 173 19.98 -8.59 0.32
C LEU A 173 21.03 -9.28 1.18
N ALA A 174 20.69 -10.42 1.79
CA ALA A 174 21.59 -11.24 2.60
C ALA A 174 22.73 -11.84 1.76
N ARG A 175 22.48 -12.13 0.48
CA ARG A 175 23.50 -12.51 -0.52
C ARG A 175 24.39 -11.34 -1.00
N GLY A 176 24.24 -10.15 -0.42
CA GLY A 176 25.06 -8.98 -0.75
C GLY A 176 24.63 -8.23 -2.02
N MET A 177 23.49 -8.57 -2.65
CA MET A 177 23.06 -7.88 -3.87
C MET A 177 22.63 -6.44 -3.59
N ASN A 178 23.14 -5.49 -4.37
CA ASN A 178 22.70 -4.10 -4.28
C ASN A 178 21.25 -3.94 -4.78
N THR A 179 20.60 -2.82 -4.45
CA THR A 179 19.19 -2.58 -4.77
C THR A 179 18.86 -2.70 -6.26
N THR A 180 19.80 -2.36 -7.14
CA THR A 180 19.63 -2.48 -8.60
C THR A 180 19.65 -3.94 -9.04
N ALA A 181 20.63 -4.72 -8.57
CA ALA A 181 20.73 -6.15 -8.87
C ALA A 181 19.54 -6.96 -8.33
N VAL A 182 19.02 -6.61 -7.14
CA VAL A 182 17.80 -7.21 -6.61
C VAL A 182 16.60 -6.90 -7.51
N ALA A 183 16.49 -5.66 -8.00
CA ALA A 183 15.41 -5.26 -8.90
C ALA A 183 15.43 -6.05 -10.22
N GLU A 184 16.61 -6.19 -10.82
CA GLU A 184 16.84 -6.98 -12.03
C GLU A 184 16.49 -8.47 -11.81
N SER A 185 17.03 -9.08 -10.73
CA SER A 185 16.81 -10.49 -10.42
C SER A 185 15.33 -10.82 -10.20
N LEU A 186 14.56 -9.88 -9.66
CA LEU A 186 13.14 -10.03 -9.38
C LEU A 186 12.24 -9.48 -10.49
N SER A 187 12.81 -8.94 -11.58
CA SER A 187 12.09 -8.30 -12.69
C SER A 187 11.10 -7.21 -12.24
N ILE A 188 11.51 -6.38 -11.27
CA ILE A 188 10.74 -5.24 -10.75
C ILE A 188 11.57 -3.96 -10.80
N SER A 189 10.93 -2.81 -10.58
CA SER A 189 11.63 -1.52 -10.58
C SER A 189 12.51 -1.35 -9.34
N VAL A 190 13.63 -0.61 -9.47
CA VAL A 190 14.53 -0.29 -8.34
C VAL A 190 13.79 0.43 -7.20
N SER A 191 12.75 1.22 -7.52
CA SER A 191 11.94 1.91 -6.52
C SER A 191 10.99 0.95 -5.78
N THR A 192 10.40 -0.02 -6.48
CA THR A 192 9.61 -1.11 -5.86
C THR A 192 10.50 -1.94 -4.94
N THR A 193 11.74 -2.23 -5.34
CA THR A 193 12.72 -2.88 -4.47
C THR A 193 13.03 -2.04 -3.22
N ARG A 194 13.23 -0.72 -3.35
CA ARG A 194 13.41 0.16 -2.17
C ARG A 194 12.18 0.16 -1.25
N ASN A 195 10.98 0.12 -1.81
CA ASN A 195 9.74 0.03 -1.03
C ASN A 195 9.67 -1.28 -0.26
N HIS A 196 9.97 -2.43 -0.89
CA HIS A 196 10.07 -3.71 -0.19
C HIS A 196 11.11 -3.66 0.93
N ILE A 197 12.31 -3.11 0.69
CA ILE A 197 13.35 -2.93 1.71
C ILE A 197 12.84 -2.09 2.89
N GLN A 198 12.13 -0.99 2.61
CA GLN A 198 11.60 -0.13 3.66
C GLN A 198 10.52 -0.84 4.49
N ASN A 199 9.63 -1.59 3.84
CA ASN A 199 8.60 -2.36 4.52
C ASN A 199 9.22 -3.48 5.37
N ILE A 200 10.27 -4.14 4.86
CA ILE A 200 11.07 -5.11 5.62
C ILE A 200 11.66 -4.44 6.86
N PHE A 201 12.29 -3.27 6.72
CA PHE A 201 12.88 -2.56 7.85
C PHE A 201 11.84 -2.21 8.91
N GLN A 202 10.65 -1.77 8.49
CA GLN A 202 9.55 -1.49 9.40
C GLN A 202 9.03 -2.76 10.09
N LYS A 203 8.84 -3.84 9.34
CA LYS A 203 8.34 -5.11 9.89
C LYS A 203 9.33 -5.76 10.85
N LEU A 204 10.62 -5.69 10.55
CA LEU A 204 11.70 -6.20 11.41
C LEU A 204 12.11 -5.20 12.50
N GLN A 205 11.53 -3.99 12.54
CA GLN A 205 11.88 -2.91 13.47
C GLN A 205 13.39 -2.56 13.47
N VAL A 206 13.99 -2.50 12.29
CA VAL A 206 15.40 -2.16 12.07
C VAL A 206 15.55 -0.88 11.25
N HIS A 207 16.74 -0.27 11.28
CA HIS A 207 16.99 1.03 10.66
C HIS A 207 18.05 1.01 9.56
N SER A 208 18.66 -0.14 9.30
CA SER A 208 19.67 -0.27 8.25
C SER A 208 19.64 -1.64 7.59
N ARG A 209 20.20 -1.69 6.38
CA ARG A 209 20.37 -2.93 5.63
C ARG A 209 21.19 -3.96 6.43
N ALA A 210 22.28 -3.53 7.06
CA ALA A 210 23.12 -4.41 7.84
C ALA A 210 22.35 -5.03 9.02
N GLN A 211 21.52 -4.24 9.71
CA GLN A 211 20.65 -4.75 10.77
C GLN A 211 19.58 -5.70 10.25
N ALA A 212 18.95 -5.42 9.10
CA ALA A 212 17.97 -6.32 8.51
C ALA A 212 18.57 -7.67 8.11
N VAL A 213 19.78 -7.66 7.54
CA VAL A 213 20.51 -8.88 7.17
C VAL A 213 20.95 -9.65 8.41
N ALA A 214 21.48 -8.97 9.44
CA ALA A 214 21.84 -9.60 10.71
C ALA A 214 20.60 -10.25 11.37
N TYR A 215 19.48 -9.52 11.42
CA TYR A 215 18.21 -10.04 11.91
C TYR A 215 17.77 -11.28 11.14
N ALA A 216 17.86 -11.25 9.81
CA ALA A 216 17.45 -12.39 8.97
C ALA A 216 18.27 -13.66 9.27
N PHE A 217 19.57 -13.54 9.53
CA PHE A 217 20.42 -14.67 9.90
C PHE A 217 20.17 -15.15 11.33
N GLU A 218 20.09 -14.24 12.29
CA GLU A 218 19.81 -14.55 13.71
C GLU A 218 18.47 -15.28 13.89
N HIS A 219 17.51 -15.01 13.01
CA HIS A 219 16.15 -15.54 13.08
C HIS A 219 15.87 -16.64 12.04
N GLY A 220 16.88 -17.08 11.28
CA GLY A 220 16.75 -18.18 10.31
C GLY A 220 15.79 -17.88 9.14
N LEU A 221 15.55 -16.60 8.83
CA LEU A 221 14.68 -16.18 7.71
C LEU A 221 15.34 -16.40 6.34
N VAL A 222 16.68 -16.52 6.32
CA VAL A 222 17.51 -16.72 5.14
C VAL A 222 18.64 -17.70 5.49
N SER A 223 19.02 -18.55 4.54
CA SER A 223 20.04 -19.59 4.77
C SER A 223 21.46 -19.01 4.68
N HIS A 224 22.36 -19.44 5.56
CA HIS A 224 23.80 -19.25 5.37
C HIS A 224 24.24 -20.04 4.11
N GLN A 225 24.91 -19.37 3.18
CA GLN A 225 25.82 -20.00 2.23
C GLN A 225 27.26 -19.65 2.60
#